data_AF-A0A3B4AEB9-F1
#
_entry.id   AF-A0A3B4AEB9-F1
#
_cell.length_a   1.000
_cell.length_b   1.000
_cell.length_c   1.000
_cell.angle_alpha   90.00
_cell.angle_beta   90.00
_cell.angle_gamma   90.00
#
_symmetry.space_group_name_H-M   'P 1'
#
loop_
_entity.id
_entity.type
_entity.pdbx_description
1 polymer ?
#
loop_
_entity_poly.entity_id
_entity_poly.type
_entity_poly.pdbx_seq_one_letter_code
_entity_poly.pdbx_strand_id
1 'polypeptide(L)'
;FSPQLFGNTIWGKLHVKRNPATSTSLRAKISNLICSATDTEGVHTLLDDLLAPNVYFRFNPTMSAVVSLDESRPGALEVLRQDTQEYLERNHPKLARLCLVLGAERSAMICRKTNCLYDGRHRKQN
;
A
#
# COMPACT_ATOMS: atom_id res chain seq x y z
N PHE A 1 11.60 10.22 -2.74
CA PHE A 1 10.97 9.27 -1.80
C PHE A 1 12.07 8.40 -1.25
N SER A 2 12.41 8.54 0.04
CA SER A 2 13.59 7.90 0.63
C SER A 2 13.51 6.37 0.52
N PRO A 3 14.44 5.70 -0.18
CA PRO A 3 14.52 4.25 -0.24
C PRO A 3 15.40 3.79 0.93
N GLN A 4 14.85 3.81 2.14
CA GLN A 4 15.58 3.36 3.32
C GLN A 4 14.59 2.70 4.28
N LEU A 5 14.81 1.40 4.51
CA LEU A 5 14.42 0.67 5.72
C LEU A 5 12.93 0.31 5.88
N PHE A 6 12.40 -0.63 5.10
CA PHE A 6 11.25 -1.41 5.55
C PHE A 6 11.33 -2.89 5.16
N GLY A 7 12.54 -3.45 5.26
CA GLY A 7 12.79 -4.89 5.05
C GLY A 7 12.71 -5.74 6.32
N ASN A 8 12.48 -5.17 7.51
CA ASN A 8 12.63 -5.88 8.79
C ASN A 8 11.59 -5.43 9.84
N THR A 9 10.28 -5.42 9.55
CA THR A 9 9.34 -4.90 10.58
C THR A 9 7.88 -5.38 10.51
N ILE A 10 7.63 -6.55 9.93
CA ILE A 10 6.43 -7.33 10.26
C ILE A 10 6.91 -8.43 11.21
N TRP A 11 6.50 -8.39 12.49
CA TRP A 11 7.01 -9.16 13.64
C TRP A 11 8.31 -8.62 14.28
N GLY A 12 8.16 -7.63 15.17
CA GLY A 12 9.19 -7.25 16.11
C GLY A 12 9.57 -8.43 17.01
N LYS A 13 10.87 -8.77 17.02
CA LYS A 13 11.58 -9.55 18.04
C LYS A 13 10.75 -10.66 18.71
N LEU A 14 10.72 -11.82 18.07
CA LEU A 14 10.86 -13.07 18.83
C LEU A 14 12.23 -13.03 19.51
N HIS A 15 12.30 -12.55 20.74
CA HIS A 15 13.47 -12.73 21.59
C HIS A 15 13.56 -14.22 21.95
N VAL A 16 14.11 -15.01 21.04
CA VAL A 16 14.66 -16.33 21.35
C VAL A 16 15.80 -16.07 22.32
N LYS A 17 15.58 -16.39 23.61
CA LYS A 17 16.69 -16.72 24.51
C LYS A 17 17.55 -17.74 23.75
N ARG A 18 18.78 -17.35 23.41
CA ARG A 18 19.75 -18.21 22.73
C ARG A 18 20.06 -19.41 23.62
N ASN A 19 19.35 -20.52 23.40
CA ASN A 19 19.88 -21.84 23.71
C ASN A 19 20.48 -22.42 22.42
N PRO A 20 21.65 -23.06 22.49
CA PRO A 20 22.33 -23.60 21.33
C PRO A 20 21.61 -24.88 20.89
N ALA A 21 20.58 -24.73 20.06
CA ALA A 21 19.98 -25.84 19.33
C ALA A 21 19.58 -25.39 17.92
N THR A 22 20.11 -26.12 16.95
CA THR A 22 20.05 -26.07 15.48
C THR A 22 18.64 -26.06 14.86
N SER A 23 17.78 -25.10 15.20
CA SER A 23 16.39 -24.99 14.70
C SER A 23 16.08 -23.68 13.94
N THR A 24 17.08 -22.82 13.71
CA THR A 24 16.86 -21.45 13.22
C THR A 24 16.54 -21.34 11.72
N SER A 25 17.00 -22.28 10.86
CA SER A 25 16.82 -22.12 9.40
C SER A 25 15.40 -22.44 8.91
N LEU A 26 14.75 -23.49 9.44
CA LEU A 26 13.39 -23.85 9.05
C LEU A 26 12.38 -22.80 9.51
N ARG A 27 12.48 -22.36 10.77
CA ARG A 27 11.63 -21.28 11.30
C ARG A 27 11.79 -19.99 10.50
N ALA A 28 13.02 -19.62 10.14
CA ALA A 28 13.28 -18.46 9.29
C ALA A 28 12.70 -18.65 7.88
N LYS A 29 12.86 -19.82 7.27
CA LYS A 29 12.27 -20.12 5.94
C LYS A 29 10.75 -20.07 5.94
N ILE A 30 10.10 -20.62 6.98
CA ILE A 30 8.63 -20.55 7.12
C ILE A 30 8.19 -19.10 7.36
N SER A 31 8.88 -18.36 8.24
CA SER A 31 8.58 -16.95 8.46
C SER A 31 8.72 -16.13 7.18
N ASN A 32 9.79 -16.35 6.40
CA ASN A 32 10.02 -15.67 5.14
C ASN A 32 8.98 -16.03 4.09
N LEU A 33 8.55 -17.30 4.03
CA LEU A 33 7.47 -17.75 3.15
C LEU A 33 6.17 -17.02 3.48
N ILE A 34 5.79 -16.96 4.76
CA ILE A 34 4.59 -16.25 5.22
C ILE A 34 4.71 -14.76 4.87
N CYS A 35 5.83 -14.12 5.22
CA CYS A 35 6.06 -12.71 4.91
C CYS A 35 5.97 -12.43 3.40
N SER A 36 6.52 -13.31 2.56
CA SER A 36 6.46 -13.15 1.10
C SER A 36 5.05 -13.28 0.53
N ALA A 37 4.19 -14.07 1.18
CA ALA A 37 2.78 -14.21 0.80
C ALA A 37 1.92 -13.05 1.31
N THR A 38 2.31 -12.43 2.43
CA THR A 38 1.61 -11.28 3.01
C THR A 38 2.17 -9.93 2.56
N ASP A 39 3.32 -9.91 1.89
CA ASP A 39 3.90 -8.70 1.32
C ASP A 39 3.09 -8.26 0.10
N THR A 40 2.65 -7.01 0.13
CA THR A 40 1.83 -6.41 -0.92
C THR A 40 2.59 -5.34 -1.70
N GLU A 41 3.84 -5.04 -1.34
CA GLU A 41 4.65 -4.02 -2.01
C GLU A 41 4.91 -4.37 -3.47
N GLY A 42 5.28 -5.62 -3.77
CA GLY A 42 5.52 -6.05 -5.15
C GLY A 42 4.29 -5.90 -6.04
N VAL A 43 3.10 -6.21 -5.52
CA VAL A 43 1.83 -6.04 -6.23
C VAL A 43 1.51 -4.56 -6.40
N HIS A 44 1.75 -3.73 -5.38
CA HIS A 44 1.57 -2.29 -5.49
C HIS A 44 2.40 -1.69 -6.63
N THR A 45 3.71 -1.96 -6.65
CA THR A 45 4.63 -1.43 -7.66
C THR A 45 4.15 -1.83 -9.05
N LEU A 46 3.79 -3.11 -9.24
CA LEU A 46 3.26 -3.59 -10.51
C LEU A 46 1.97 -2.85 -10.93
N LEU A 47 1.05 -2.62 -9.99
CA LEU A 47 -0.19 -1.90 -10.28
C LEU A 47 0.06 -0.41 -10.56
N ASP A 48 1.01 0.23 -9.88
CA ASP A 48 1.37 1.63 -10.08
C ASP A 48 2.03 1.84 -11.45
N ASP A 49 2.88 0.89 -11.87
CA ASP A 49 3.57 0.92 -13.17
C ASP A 49 2.63 0.64 -14.35
N LEU A 50 1.66 -0.28 -14.18
CA LEU A 50 0.81 -0.74 -15.28
C LEU A 50 -0.49 0.05 -15.45
N LEU A 51 -1.02 0.64 -14.38
CA LEU A 51 -2.33 1.30 -14.43
C LEU A 51 -2.22 2.77 -14.83
N ALA A 52 -3.25 3.26 -15.52
CA ALA A 52 -3.35 4.67 -15.84
C ALA A 52 -3.46 5.52 -14.55
N PRO A 53 -2.99 6.79 -14.58
CA PRO A 53 -3.08 7.68 -13.42
C PRO A 53 -4.52 7.80 -12.91
N ASN A 54 -4.67 7.85 -11.58
CA ASN A 54 -5.96 7.98 -10.87
C ASN A 54 -6.88 6.76 -10.94
N VAL A 55 -6.38 5.60 -11.33
CA VAL A 55 -7.13 4.34 -11.25
C VAL A 55 -6.86 3.62 -9.93
N TYR A 56 -5.62 3.67 -9.45
CA TYR A 56 -5.20 2.99 -8.24
C TYR A 56 -4.62 3.98 -7.23
N PHE A 57 -5.14 3.96 -6.01
CA PHE A 57 -4.68 4.80 -4.91
C PHE A 57 -4.33 3.92 -3.71
N ARG A 58 -3.06 3.90 -3.31
CA ARG A 58 -2.62 3.19 -2.11
C ARG A 58 -2.56 4.09 -0.89
N PHE A 59 -3.28 3.72 0.16
CA PHE A 59 -3.15 4.31 1.49
C PHE A 59 -2.66 3.22 2.44
N ASN A 60 -1.41 3.33 2.85
CA ASN A 60 -0.76 2.40 3.76
C ASN A 60 0.07 3.25 4.75
N PRO A 61 -0.53 3.68 5.88
CA PRO A 61 0.15 4.53 6.85
C PRO A 61 1.44 3.88 7.37
N THR A 62 2.50 4.68 7.48
CA THR A 62 3.72 4.24 8.16
C THR A 62 3.47 4.19 9.65
N MET A 63 3.64 3.02 10.25
CA MET A 63 3.45 2.81 11.68
C MET A 63 4.76 3.04 12.44
N SER A 64 4.69 3.74 13.56
CA SER A 64 5.84 4.00 14.44
C SER A 64 6.27 2.77 15.25
N ALA A 65 5.37 1.78 15.39
CA ALA A 65 5.60 0.55 16.12
C ALA A 65 5.05 -0.67 15.35
N VAL A 66 5.65 -1.84 15.60
CA VAL A 66 5.10 -3.11 15.12
C VAL A 66 3.99 -3.55 16.05
N VAL A 67 2.80 -3.77 15.49
CA VAL A 67 1.62 -4.23 16.21
C VAL A 67 1.23 -5.62 15.72
N SER A 68 0.92 -6.53 16.66
CA SER A 68 0.46 -7.87 16.32
C SER A 68 -0.99 -7.84 15.83
N LEU A 69 -1.38 -8.84 15.04
CA LEU A 69 -2.73 -8.92 14.49
C LEU A 69 -3.83 -9.08 15.55
N ASP A 70 -3.48 -9.63 16.71
CA ASP A 70 -4.37 -9.86 17.85
C ASP A 70 -4.29 -8.75 18.93
N GLU A 71 -3.60 -7.64 18.64
CA GLU A 71 -3.52 -6.50 19.56
C GLU A 71 -4.89 -5.86 19.75
N SER A 72 -5.25 -5.62 21.01
CA SER A 72 -6.54 -5.05 21.42
C SER A 72 -6.42 -4.02 22.53
N ARG A 73 -5.19 -3.76 23.03
CA ARG A 73 -4.98 -2.80 24.11
C ARG A 73 -5.25 -1.38 23.61
N PRO A 74 -6.05 -0.58 24.34
CA PRO A 74 -6.42 0.77 23.90
C PRO A 74 -5.22 1.67 23.60
N GLY A 75 -4.15 1.59 24.41
CA GLY A 75 -2.96 2.40 24.21
C GLY A 75 -2.22 2.11 22.91
N ALA A 76 -2.17 0.84 22.47
CA ALA A 76 -1.54 0.47 21.21
C ALA A 76 -2.39 0.94 20.02
N LEU A 77 -3.72 0.78 20.10
CA LEU A 77 -4.65 1.24 19.07
C LEU A 77 -4.65 2.76 18.93
N GLU A 78 -4.48 3.50 20.03
CA GLU A 78 -4.39 4.95 19.99
C GLU A 78 -3.15 5.44 19.25
N VAL A 79 -2.00 4.77 19.43
CA VAL A 79 -0.79 5.05 18.65
C VAL A 79 -1.04 4.83 17.16
N LEU A 80 -1.71 3.72 16.79
CA LEU A 80 -2.03 3.46 15.38
C LEU A 80 -2.96 4.52 14.78
N ARG A 81 -3.93 4.99 15.57
CA ARG A 81 -4.82 6.08 15.17
C ARG A 81 -4.05 7.37 14.94
N GLN A 82 -3.13 7.70 15.84
CA GLN A 82 -2.30 8.90 15.76
C GLN A 82 -1.37 8.86 14.53
N ASP A 83 -0.66 7.75 14.32
CA ASP A 83 0.20 7.55 13.14
C ASP A 83 -0.60 7.68 11.83
N THR A 84 -1.82 7.13 11.82
CA THR A 84 -2.73 7.24 10.68
C THR A 84 -3.14 8.69 10.44
N GLN A 85 -3.48 9.45 11.48
CA GLN A 85 -3.85 10.85 11.32
C GLN A 85 -2.69 11.65 10.74
N GLU A 86 -1.47 11.50 11.28
CA GLU A 86 -0.28 12.19 10.76
C GLU A 86 0.01 11.82 9.31
N TYR A 87 -0.16 10.55 8.95
CA TYR A 87 -0.02 10.11 7.57
C TYR A 87 -1.05 10.79 6.66
N LEU A 88 -2.33 10.86 7.06
CA LEU A 88 -3.38 11.48 6.26
C LEU A 88 -3.12 12.98 6.05
N GLU A 89 -2.69 13.71 7.10
CA GLU A 89 -2.32 15.12 6.98
C GLU A 89 -1.19 15.34 5.98
N ARG A 90 -0.11 14.53 6.08
CA ARG A 90 1.02 14.60 5.15
C ARG A 90 0.62 14.23 3.71
N ASN A 91 -0.36 13.35 3.54
CA ASN A 91 -0.84 12.87 2.25
C ASN A 91 -2.14 13.55 1.79
N HIS A 92 -2.50 14.69 2.38
CA HIS A 92 -3.73 15.42 2.05
C HIS A 92 -3.91 15.67 0.55
N PRO A 93 -2.88 16.03 -0.26
CA PRO A 93 -3.03 16.19 -1.70
C PRO A 93 -3.52 14.92 -2.42
N LYS A 94 -3.09 13.73 -1.96
CA LYS A 94 -3.51 12.44 -2.52
C LYS A 94 -4.97 12.14 -2.18
N LEU A 95 -5.40 12.46 -0.96
CA LEU A 95 -6.80 12.36 -0.53
C LEU A 95 -7.70 13.30 -1.31
N ALA A 96 -7.30 14.57 -1.45
CA ALA A 96 -8.05 15.55 -2.24
C ALA A 96 -8.22 15.07 -3.69
N ARG A 97 -7.16 14.52 -4.30
CA ARG A 97 -7.24 13.94 -5.64
C ARG A 97 -8.19 12.75 -5.71
N LEU A 98 -8.17 11.85 -4.74
CA LEU A 98 -9.11 10.75 -4.65
C LEU A 98 -10.56 11.26 -4.57
N CYS A 99 -10.84 12.23 -3.70
CA CYS A 99 -12.17 12.81 -3.55
C CYS A 99 -12.68 13.43 -4.86
N LEU A 100 -11.81 14.12 -5.62
CA LEU A 100 -12.16 14.66 -6.94
C LEU A 100 -12.51 13.56 -7.95
N VAL A 101 -11.79 12.44 -7.93
CA VAL A 101 -12.03 11.31 -8.85
C VAL A 101 -13.31 10.56 -8.48
N LEU A 102 -13.53 10.30 -7.18
CA LEU A 102 -14.71 9.60 -6.68
C LEU A 102 -15.98 10.48 -6.74
N GLY A 103 -15.84 11.80 -6.58
CA GLY A 103 -16.92 12.76 -6.64
C GLY A 103 -17.36 13.14 -8.06
N ALA A 104 -16.63 12.72 -9.09
CA ALA A 104 -17.04 12.93 -10.48
C ALA A 104 -18.25 12.05 -10.82
N GLU A 105 -19.25 12.61 -11.52
CA GLU A 105 -20.42 11.85 -11.95
C GLU A 105 -20.00 10.61 -12.75
N ARG A 106 -20.60 9.47 -12.40
CA ARG A 106 -20.31 8.16 -13.02
C ARG A 106 -20.44 8.19 -14.54
N SER A 107 -21.35 9.00 -15.07
CA SER A 107 -21.60 9.17 -16.51
C SER A 107 -20.47 9.91 -17.25
N ALA A 108 -19.83 10.90 -16.60
CA ALA A 108 -18.75 11.68 -17.21
C ALA A 108 -17.45 10.86 -17.33
N MET A 109 -17.20 9.92 -16.41
CA MET A 109 -16.05 9.01 -16.50
C MET A 109 -16.19 7.99 -17.64
N ILE A 110 -17.41 7.51 -17.93
CA ILE A 110 -17.68 6.60 -19.04
C ILE A 110 -17.49 7.33 -20.38
N CYS A 111 -18.01 8.56 -20.53
CA CYS A 111 -17.90 9.37 -21.75
C CYS A 111 -16.43 9.73 -22.11
N ARG A 112 -15.57 9.97 -21.11
CA ARG A 112 -14.12 10.20 -21.34
C ARG A 112 -13.42 8.98 -21.95
N LYS A 113 -13.83 7.76 -21.57
CA LYS A 113 -13.22 6.53 -22.08
C LYS A 113 -13.68 6.21 -23.51
N THR A 114 -14.91 6.59 -23.86
CA THR A 114 -15.47 6.38 -25.22
C THR A 114 -14.98 7.42 -26.23
N ASN A 115 -14.77 8.68 -25.84
CA ASN A 115 -14.31 9.72 -26.79
C ASN A 115 -12.85 9.51 -27.24
N CYS A 116 -11.95 9.02 -26.38
CA CYS A 116 -10.57 8.72 -26.78
C CYS A 116 -10.44 7.50 -27.72
N LEU A 117 -11.48 6.65 -27.82
CA LEU A 117 -11.52 5.53 -28.77
C LEU A 117 -12.08 5.93 -30.14
N TYR A 118 -12.74 7.09 -30.26
CA TYR A 118 -13.32 7.59 -31.51
C TYR A 118 -12.45 8.62 -32.26
N ASP A 119 -11.47 9.23 -31.60
CA ASP A 119 -10.60 10.27 -32.20
C ASP A 119 -9.39 9.72 -32.99
N GLY A 120 -9.38 8.42 -33.31
CA GLY A 120 -8.28 7.73 -33.98
C GLY A 120 -8.45 7.48 -35.48
N ARG A 121 -9.58 7.87 -36.10
CA ARG A 121 -9.79 7.71 -37.56
C ARG A 121 -10.46 8.94 -38.13
N HIS A 122 -9.67 9.78 -38.80
CA HIS A 122 -9.91 10.36 -40.13
C HIS A 122 -9.16 11.69 -40.30
N ARG A 123 -7.90 11.60 -40.72
CA ARG A 123 -7.25 12.67 -41.47
C ARG A 123 -6.49 12.09 -42.67
N LYS A 124 -7.25 11.82 -43.74
CA LYS A 124 -6.74 11.93 -45.12
C LYS A 124 -7.68 12.91 -45.82
N GLN A 125 -7.21 14.14 -45.97
CA GLN A 125 -7.79 15.12 -46.87
C GLN A 125 -7.23 14.84 -48.28
N ASN A 126 -8.14 14.70 -49.24
CA ASN A 126 -7.87 14.94 -50.65
C ASN A 126 -7.65 16.44 -50.88
#